data_AF-A0A0K8P0P9-F1
#
_entry.id   AF-A0A0K8P0P9-F1
#
_cell.length_a   1.000
_cell.length_b   1.000
_cell.length_c   1.000
_cell.angle_alpha   90.00
_cell.angle_beta   90.00
_cell.angle_gamma   90.00
#
_symmetry.space_group_name_H-M   'P 1'
#
loop_
_entity.id
_entity.type
_entity.pdbx_description
1 polymer ?
#
loop_
_entity_poly.entity_id
_entity_poly.type
_entity_poly.pdbx_seq_one_letter_code
_entity_poly.pdbx_strand_id
1 'polypeptide(L)'
;MLTLAQLLEQLEAGPRAPAPQQYRSVVEHLGQELRRLDGDEALPFVLEHFPATATVYENLRYEQAGLCRSPLELSLNTETRARELIARLAARGEPPRTAAGSSDA
;
A
#
# COMPACT_ATOMS: atom_id res chain seq x y z
N MET A 1 -12.29 12.40 17.00
CA MET A 1 -11.50 11.46 16.17
C MET A 1 -11.29 10.08 16.79
N LEU A 2 -10.70 9.93 17.99
CA LEU A 2 -10.46 8.60 18.62
C LEU A 2 -11.70 7.69 18.71
N THR A 3 -12.87 8.25 19.04
CA THR A 3 -14.13 7.48 19.09
C THR A 3 -14.55 6.93 17.72
N LEU A 4 -14.33 7.69 16.63
CA LEU A 4 -14.62 7.23 15.27
C LEU A 4 -13.63 6.15 14.83
N ALA A 5 -12.35 6.29 15.19
CA ALA A 5 -11.33 5.28 14.93
C ALA A 5 -11.68 3.95 15.62
N GLN A 6 -12.02 4.00 16.91
CA GLN A 6 -12.43 2.82 17.67
C GLN A 6 -13.74 2.20 17.14
N LEU A 7 -14.70 3.03 16.70
CA LEU A 7 -15.94 2.54 16.11
C LEU A 7 -15.67 1.79 14.80
N LEU A 8 -14.79 2.31 13.94
CA LEU A 8 -14.42 1.63 12.70
C LEU A 8 -13.71 0.29 12.98
N GLU A 9 -12.78 0.24 13.94
CA GLU A 9 -12.14 -1.04 14.34
C GLU A 9 -13.17 -2.08 14.78
N GLN A 10 -14.16 -1.68 15.56
CA GLN A 10 -15.21 -2.59 16.02
C GLN A 10 -16.10 -3.08 14.86
N LEU A 11 -16.36 -2.22 13.88
CA LEU A 11 -17.14 -2.59 12.69
C LEU A 11 -16.36 -3.58 11.80
N GLU A 12 -15.04 -3.42 11.67
CA GLU A 12 -14.16 -4.29 10.87
C GLU A 12 -13.85 -5.63 11.58
N ALA A 13 -13.65 -5.62 12.90
CA ALA A 13 -13.39 -6.82 13.69
C ALA A 13 -14.65 -7.64 14.01
N GLY A 14 -15.83 -7.06 13.76
CA GLY A 14 -17.11 -7.68 14.08
C GLY A 14 -17.40 -8.92 13.23
N PRO A 15 -17.99 -9.99 13.81
CA PRO A 15 -18.32 -11.21 13.07
C PRO A 15 -19.52 -11.05 12.11
N ARG A 16 -20.21 -9.90 12.16
CA ARG A 16 -21.35 -9.59 11.28
C ARG A 16 -20.95 -8.45 10.35
N ALA A 17 -21.28 -8.60 9.07
CA ALA A 17 -21.13 -7.52 8.10
C ALA A 17 -21.94 -6.29 8.56
N PRO A 18 -21.31 -5.10 8.65
CA PRO A 18 -22.01 -3.89 9.03
C PRO A 18 -23.01 -3.48 7.95
N ALA A 19 -24.06 -2.75 8.35
CA ALA A 19 -24.98 -2.15 7.39
C ALA A 19 -24.19 -1.19 6.47
N PRO A 20 -24.29 -1.29 5.13
CA PRO A 20 -23.45 -0.51 4.22
C PRO A 20 -23.50 1.00 4.46
N GLN A 21 -24.68 1.52 4.79
CA GLN A 21 -24.89 2.94 5.08
C GLN A 21 -24.18 3.37 6.37
N GLN A 22 -24.19 2.52 7.40
CA GLN A 22 -23.53 2.81 8.66
C GLN A 22 -22.01 2.86 8.46
N TYR A 23 -21.46 1.84 7.78
CA TYR A 23 -20.04 1.79 7.45
C TYR A 23 -19.61 3.03 6.65
N ARG A 24 -20.36 3.35 5.59
CA ARG A 24 -20.10 4.52 4.75
C ARG A 24 -20.09 5.83 5.54
N SER A 25 -21.08 6.04 6.41
CA SER A 25 -21.17 7.25 7.24
C SER A 25 -19.97 7.40 8.19
N VAL A 26 -19.54 6.30 8.81
CA VAL A 26 -18.36 6.28 9.70
C VAL A 26 -17.09 6.61 8.92
N VAL A 27 -16.86 5.97 7.77
CA VAL A 27 -15.68 6.21 6.93
C VAL A 27 -15.65 7.63 6.36
N GLU A 28 -16.79 8.16 5.90
CA GLU A 28 -16.88 9.53 5.38
C GLU A 28 -16.55 10.56 6.47
N HIS A 29 -17.10 10.40 7.67
CA HIS A 29 -16.83 11.32 8.78
C HIS A 29 -15.38 11.19 9.27
N LEU A 30 -14.89 9.96 9.44
CA LEU A 30 -13.49 9.72 9.80
C LEU A 30 -12.55 10.34 8.78
N GLY A 31 -12.85 10.23 7.49
CA GLY A 31 -12.05 10.83 6.43
C GLY A 31 -12.02 12.35 6.44
N GLN A 32 -13.11 13.01 6.82
CA GLN A 32 -13.13 14.46 7.01
C GLN A 32 -12.23 14.89 8.17
N GLU A 33 -12.27 14.17 9.29
CA GLU A 33 -11.43 14.43 10.46
C GLU A 33 -9.94 14.20 10.16
N LEU A 34 -9.61 13.14 9.44
CA LEU A 34 -8.24 12.83 9.04
C LEU A 34 -7.61 13.94 8.20
N ARG A 35 -8.36 14.53 7.25
CA ARG A 35 -7.87 15.67 6.45
C ARG A 35 -7.59 16.93 7.29
N ARG A 36 -8.26 17.09 8.44
CA ARG A 36 -8.05 18.23 9.34
C ARG A 36 -6.81 18.06 10.23
N LEU A 37 -6.40 16.81 10.47
CA LEU A 37 -5.29 16.44 11.36
C LEU A 37 -3.94 16.34 10.63
N ASP A 38 -3.87 16.77 9.38
CA ASP A 38 -2.63 16.77 8.61
C ASP A 38 -1.57 17.63 9.31
N GLY A 39 -0.52 16.98 9.81
CA GLY A 39 0.58 17.62 10.55
C GLY A 39 0.42 17.61 12.08
N ASP A 40 -0.63 16.99 12.62
CA ASP A 40 -0.82 16.81 14.06
C ASP A 40 0.11 15.72 14.63
N GLU A 41 0.77 16.00 15.77
CA GLU A 41 1.65 15.07 16.47
C GLU A 41 0.92 13.81 17.00
N ALA A 42 -0.40 13.89 17.19
CA ALA A 42 -1.21 12.75 17.62
C ALA A 42 -1.54 11.78 16.47
N LEU A 43 -1.39 12.21 15.22
CA LEU A 43 -1.77 11.39 14.05
C LEU A 43 -0.97 10.08 13.95
N PRO A 44 0.38 10.06 14.10
CA PRO A 44 1.15 8.82 14.09
C PRO A 44 0.64 7.79 15.12
N PHE A 45 0.32 8.22 16.33
CA PHE A 45 -0.19 7.35 17.39
C PHE A 45 -1.51 6.69 16.99
N VAL A 46 -2.45 7.46 16.44
CA VAL A 46 -3.74 6.91 16.01
C VAL A 46 -3.56 5.92 14.87
N LEU A 47 -2.72 6.23 13.89
CA LEU A 47 -2.49 5.33 12.75
C LEU A 47 -1.79 4.03 13.16
N GLU A 48 -1.00 4.03 14.24
CA GLU A 48 -0.38 2.82 14.78
C GLU A 48 -1.36 1.94 15.57
N HIS A 49 -2.30 2.54 16.31
CA HIS A 49 -3.21 1.81 17.20
C HIS A 49 -4.54 1.41 16.54
N PHE A 50 -4.89 2.01 15.40
CA PHE A 50 -6.15 1.79 14.69
C PHE A 50 -5.89 1.45 13.21
N PRO A 51 -5.60 0.18 12.86
CA PRO A 51 -5.28 -0.27 11.50
C PRO A 51 -6.35 0.05 10.42
N ALA A 52 -7.63 -0.02 10.76
CA ALA A 52 -8.71 0.36 9.85
C ALA A 52 -8.68 1.86 9.55
N THR A 53 -8.36 2.67 10.55
CA THR A 53 -8.17 4.12 10.38
C THR A 53 -6.93 4.41 9.52
N ALA A 54 -5.85 3.65 9.71
CA ALA A 54 -4.66 3.76 8.86
C ALA A 54 -4.99 3.49 7.39
N THR A 55 -5.80 2.48 7.12
CA THR A 55 -6.25 2.14 5.76
C THR A 55 -7.05 3.28 5.13
N VAL A 56 -7.98 3.90 5.87
CA VAL A 56 -8.74 5.07 5.38
C VAL A 56 -7.83 6.27 5.12
N TYR A 57 -6.88 6.55 6.03
CA TYR A 57 -5.92 7.62 5.87
C TYR A 57 -5.05 7.43 4.61
N GLU A 58 -4.55 6.21 4.40
CA GLU A 58 -3.82 5.86 3.19
C GLU A 58 -4.70 6.06 1.94
N ASN A 59 -5.92 5.52 1.94
CA ASN A 59 -6.93 5.68 0.88
C ASN A 59 -7.15 7.13 0.45
N LEU A 60 -7.16 8.06 1.40
CA LEU A 60 -7.31 9.49 1.12
C LEU A 60 -6.06 10.13 0.50
N ARG A 61 -4.88 9.56 0.76
CA ARG A 61 -3.58 10.09 0.34
C ARG A 61 -3.05 9.44 -0.95
N TYR A 62 -3.77 8.49 -1.54
CA TYR A 62 -3.33 7.79 -2.77
C TYR A 62 -2.96 8.75 -3.91
N GLU A 63 -3.65 9.89 -4.05
CA GLU A 63 -3.34 10.87 -5.09
C GLU A 63 -1.98 11.58 -4.87
N GLN A 64 -1.51 11.66 -3.62
CA GLN A 64 -0.31 12.42 -3.23
C GLN A 64 0.90 11.51 -2.94
N ALA A 65 0.67 10.29 -2.47
CA ALA A 65 1.71 9.32 -2.14
C ALA A 65 1.31 7.95 -2.68
N GLY A 66 1.90 7.53 -3.79
CA GLY A 66 1.73 6.18 -4.30
C GLY A 66 2.16 5.15 -3.25
N LEU A 67 1.25 4.20 -3.00
CA LEU A 67 1.39 2.93 -2.26
C LEU A 67 1.95 3.01 -0.83
N CYS A 68 0.99 3.00 0.13
CA CYS A 68 1.04 2.44 1.48
C CYS A 68 2.14 2.93 2.44
N ARG A 69 1.81 3.05 3.74
CA ARG A 69 2.85 3.09 4.80
C ARG A 69 3.58 1.75 4.96
N SER A 70 3.39 0.79 4.05
CA SER A 70 4.31 -0.34 3.89
C SER A 70 5.73 0.20 3.83
N PRO A 71 6.73 -0.43 4.46
CA PRO A 71 8.07 0.16 4.50
C PRO A 71 8.54 0.32 3.06
N LEU A 72 8.52 1.56 2.55
CA LEU A 72 8.84 1.89 1.16
C LEU A 72 10.20 1.29 0.79
N GLU A 73 11.13 1.30 1.75
CA GLU A 73 12.44 0.65 1.65
C GLU A 73 12.34 -0.86 1.44
N LEU A 74 11.48 -1.55 2.19
CA LEU A 74 11.27 -2.99 2.02
C LEU A 74 10.70 -3.30 0.63
N SER A 75 9.70 -2.53 0.19
CA SER A 75 9.07 -2.70 -1.12
C SER A 75 10.04 -2.40 -2.28
N LEU A 76 10.85 -1.36 -2.18
CA LEU A 76 11.88 -1.03 -3.19
C LEU A 76 13.00 -2.07 -3.22
N ASN A 77 13.40 -2.57 -2.05
CA ASN A 77 14.45 -3.58 -1.94
C ASN A 77 13.99 -4.93 -2.53
N THR A 78 12.75 -5.34 -2.26
CA THR A 78 12.18 -6.56 -2.87
C THR A 78 12.05 -6.41 -4.37
N GLU A 79 11.62 -5.26 -4.88
CA GLU A 79 11.56 -5.00 -6.32
C GLU A 79 12.96 -5.09 -6.97
N THR A 80 13.96 -4.44 -6.37
CA THR A 80 15.35 -4.45 -6.87
C THR A 80 15.89 -5.89 -6.93
N ARG A 81 15.73 -6.64 -5.84
CA ARG A 81 16.15 -8.06 -5.76
C ARG A 81 15.43 -8.94 -6.77
N ALA A 82 14.13 -8.73 -6.99
CA ALA A 82 13.35 -9.47 -7.97
C ALA A 82 13.84 -9.19 -9.40
N ARG A 83 14.07 -7.92 -9.75
CA ARG A 83 14.61 -7.51 -11.07
C ARG A 83 15.97 -8.14 -11.33
N GLU A 84 16.87 -8.12 -10.35
CA GLU A 84 18.18 -8.76 -10.45
C GLU A 84 18.07 -10.28 -10.67
N LEU A 85 17.18 -10.95 -9.95
CA LEU A 85 16.99 -12.39 -10.09
C LEU A 85 16.49 -12.74 -11.50
N ILE A 86 15.50 -12.01 -12.01
CA ILE A 86 14.95 -12.20 -13.35
C ILE A 86 16.05 -11.96 -14.40
N ALA A 87 16.83 -10.89 -14.28
CA ALA A 87 17.93 -10.59 -15.20
C ALA A 87 18.98 -11.72 -15.23
N ARG A 88 19.34 -12.27 -14.05
CA ARG A 88 20.28 -13.41 -13.97
C ARG A 88 19.73 -14.67 -14.64
N LEU A 89 18.43 -14.96 -14.49
CA LEU A 89 17.81 -16.12 -15.11
C LEU A 89 17.68 -15.95 -16.63
N ALA A 90 17.32 -14.75 -17.10
CA ALA A 90 17.29 -14.41 -18.52
C ALA A 90 18.67 -14.56 -19.17
N ALA A 91 19.73 -14.06 -18.53
CA ALA A 91 21.10 -14.20 -19.01
C ALA A 91 21.61 -15.65 -19.05
N ARG A 92 21.05 -16.55 -18.23
CA ARG A 92 21.35 -17.99 -18.24
C ARG A 92 20.53 -18.76 -19.26
N GLY A 93 19.41 -18.20 -19.72
CA GLY A 93 18.48 -18.82 -20.65
C GLY A 93 18.71 -18.45 -22.12
N GLU A 94 19.60 -17.51 -22.43
CA GLU A 94 19.95 -17.17 -23.81
C GLU A 94 20.88 -18.26 -24.39
N PRO A 95 20.43 -19.11 -25.34
CA PRO A 95 21.34 -19.98 -26.07
C PRO A 95 22.32 -19.11 -26.89
N PRO A 96 23.57 -19.55 -27.12
CA PRO A 96 24.51 -18.78 -27.90
C PRO A 96 23.91 -18.48 -29.27
N ARG A 97 23.67 -17.19 -29.58
CA ARG A 97 23.37 -16.76 -30.94
C ARG A 97 24.55 -17.16 -31.80
N THR A 98 24.40 -18.26 -32.53
CA THR A 98 25.34 -18.69 -33.55
C THR A 98 25.53 -17.52 -34.50
N ALA A 99 26.78 -17.06 -34.59
CA ALA A 99 27.18 -15.96 -35.45
C ALA A 99 26.81 -16.30 -36.90
N ALA A 100 25.72 -15.69 -37.39
CA ALA A 100 25.47 -15.59 -38.82
C ALA A 100 26.43 -14.51 -39.36
N GLY A 101 27.55 -14.94 -39.94
CA GLY A 101 28.54 -14.03 -40.51
C GLY A 101 29.84 -14.67 -40.98
N SER A 102 29.79 -15.49 -42.02
CA SER A 102 30.81 -15.65 -43.10
C SER A 102 30.21 -16.70 -44.08
N SER A 103 30.20 -16.53 -45.39
CA SER A 103 31.22 -16.00 -46.27
C SER A 103 30.57 -15.52 -47.58
N ASP A 104 31.05 -14.39 -48.08
CA ASP A 104 31.15 -14.07 -49.51
C ASP A 104 31.89 -15.20 -50.27
N ALA A 105 31.60 -15.29 -51.57
CA ALA A 105 32.24 -16.06 -52.66
C ALA A 105 31.41 -17.21 -53.25
#